data_AF-A0A956FS84-F1
#
_entry.id   AF-A0A956FS84-F1
#
_cell.length_a   1.000
_cell.length_b   1.000
_cell.length_c   1.000
_cell.angle_alpha   90.00
_cell.angle_beta   90.00
_cell.angle_gamma   90.00
#
_symmetry.space_group_name_H-M   'P 1'
#
loop_
_entity.id
_entity.type
_entity.pdbx_description
1 polymer ?
#
loop_
_entity_poly.entity_id
_entity_poly.type
_entity_poly.pdbx_seq_one_letter_code
_entity_poly.pdbx_strand_id
1 'polypeptide(L)'
;TATATDSASASATDSATDSASASASESASASASATDTDGLLPCGWHITEMYYACEAAGGTPGLEDPLAMADYACPDITLNAGDDCGEIDNLGCCDAVGDNWYCIDGVLAMDECS
;
A
#
# COMPACT_ATOMS: atom_id res chain seq x y z
N THR A 1 -15.03 -69.52 0.56
CA THR A 1 -15.07 -69.28 -0.90
C THR A 1 -14.56 -67.88 -1.11
N ALA A 2 -13.24 -67.75 -1.33
CA ALA A 2 -12.60 -67.48 -2.64
C ALA A 2 -12.63 -65.96 -2.94
N THR A 3 -11.58 -65.26 -3.34
CA THR A 3 -10.30 -65.63 -3.96
C THR A 3 -9.35 -64.44 -3.79
N ALA A 4 -8.06 -64.70 -3.57
CA ALA A 4 -7.01 -63.69 -3.75
C ALA A 4 -6.80 -63.45 -5.25
N THR A 5 -6.67 -62.20 -5.68
CA THR A 5 -6.23 -61.86 -7.04
C THR A 5 -4.99 -60.97 -6.94
N ASP A 6 -3.86 -61.61 -7.18
CA ASP A 6 -2.60 -60.98 -7.55
C ASP A 6 -2.71 -60.50 -9.01
N SER A 7 -2.22 -59.30 -9.30
CA SER A 7 -1.92 -58.88 -10.67
C SER A 7 -0.82 -57.82 -10.64
N ALA A 8 0.42 -58.29 -10.65
CA ALA A 8 1.54 -57.51 -11.16
C ALA A 8 1.47 -57.43 -12.70
N SER A 9 1.69 -56.25 -13.26
CA SER A 9 2.23 -56.10 -14.62
C SER A 9 2.90 -54.74 -14.77
N ALA A 10 4.20 -54.80 -15.04
CA ALA A 10 5.06 -53.67 -15.35
C ALA A 10 4.93 -53.30 -16.84
N SER A 11 5.16 -52.03 -17.19
CA SER A 11 6.29 -51.60 -18.02
C SER A 11 6.09 -50.16 -18.52
N ALA A 12 7.20 -49.44 -18.53
CA ALA A 12 7.39 -48.04 -18.91
C ALA A 12 6.97 -47.73 -20.36
N THR A 13 6.70 -46.46 -20.66
CA THR A 13 7.32 -45.74 -21.79
C THR A 13 7.21 -44.21 -21.61
N ASP A 14 8.35 -43.55 -21.74
CA ASP A 14 8.59 -42.13 -22.02
C ASP A 14 7.68 -41.50 -23.08
N SER A 15 7.34 -40.21 -22.92
CA SER A 15 7.96 -39.12 -23.70
C SER A 15 7.21 -37.81 -23.49
N ALA A 16 8.00 -36.76 -23.26
CA ALA A 16 7.63 -35.36 -23.16
C ALA A 16 6.91 -34.82 -24.41
N THR A 17 6.11 -33.77 -24.25
CA THR A 17 6.07 -32.54 -25.07
C THR A 17 5.12 -31.57 -24.34
N ASP A 18 5.64 -30.57 -23.63
CA ASP A 18 5.85 -29.19 -24.10
C ASP A 18 4.57 -28.52 -24.60
N SER A 19 4.06 -27.54 -23.83
CA SER A 19 3.70 -26.21 -24.33
C SER A 19 2.96 -25.40 -23.27
N ALA A 20 3.70 -24.42 -22.75
CA ALA A 20 3.27 -23.06 -22.44
C ALA A 20 1.89 -22.85 -21.79
N SER A 21 1.93 -22.33 -20.57
CA SER A 21 1.07 -21.20 -20.23
C SER A 21 1.93 -20.12 -19.61
N ALA A 22 2.26 -19.15 -20.46
CA ALA A 22 2.75 -17.84 -20.08
C ALA A 22 1.62 -17.06 -19.41
N SER A 23 1.94 -16.42 -18.29
CA SER A 23 1.38 -15.16 -17.77
C SER A 23 2.28 -14.84 -16.56
N ALA A 24 3.45 -14.20 -16.74
CA ALA A 24 3.58 -12.76 -16.95
C ALA A 24 2.59 -11.98 -16.06
N SER A 25 3.09 -11.54 -14.91
CA SER A 25 2.86 -10.22 -14.31
C SER A 25 3.90 -10.05 -13.21
N GLU A 26 5.12 -9.78 -13.64
CA GLU A 26 6.02 -8.91 -12.89
C GLU A 26 5.46 -7.48 -12.97
N SER A 27 5.79 -6.64 -11.98
CA SER A 27 5.41 -5.22 -11.84
C SER A 27 4.02 -5.03 -11.21
N ALA A 28 3.78 -4.16 -10.24
CA ALA A 28 4.56 -3.13 -9.53
C ALA A 28 3.71 -2.83 -8.26
N SER A 29 4.15 -2.19 -7.18
CA SER A 29 5.25 -1.28 -6.98
C SER A 29 5.70 -1.48 -5.54
N ALA A 30 6.96 -1.85 -5.34
CA ALA A 30 7.66 -1.21 -4.24
C ALA A 30 7.88 0.23 -4.70
N SER A 31 6.85 1.07 -4.60
CA SER A 31 7.09 2.48 -4.32
C SER A 31 7.52 2.49 -2.86
N ALA A 32 8.75 2.05 -2.63
CA ALA A 32 9.54 2.65 -1.59
C ALA A 32 10.11 3.89 -2.27
N SER A 33 9.26 4.90 -2.43
CA SER A 33 9.75 6.27 -2.51
C SER A 33 9.87 6.80 -1.08
N ALA A 34 10.35 5.94 -0.16
CA ALA A 34 11.28 6.41 0.85
C ALA A 34 12.47 6.95 0.06
N THR A 35 12.35 8.20 -0.38
CA THR A 35 13.51 9.00 -0.72
C THR A 35 14.38 8.85 0.52
N ASP A 36 15.51 8.16 0.37
CA ASP A 36 16.64 8.18 1.31
C ASP A 36 17.10 9.66 1.41
N THR A 37 16.28 10.46 2.06
CA THR A 37 16.60 11.77 2.57
C THR A 37 16.72 11.53 4.05
N ASP A 38 17.95 11.56 4.51
CA ASP A 38 18.38 12.08 5.80
C ASP A 38 17.43 13.23 6.25
N GLY A 39 16.23 12.90 6.77
CA GLY A 39 15.10 13.83 6.87
C GLY A 39 13.74 13.22 6.50
N LEU A 40 13.34 12.13 7.17
CA LEU A 40 11.99 11.55 7.07
C LEU A 40 10.95 12.62 7.44
N LEU A 41 10.00 12.90 6.55
CA LEU A 41 8.87 13.78 6.84
C LEU A 41 8.08 13.19 8.03
N PRO A 42 7.69 14.01 9.01
CA PRO A 42 7.12 13.54 10.28
C PRO A 42 5.67 12.98 10.18
N CYS A 43 5.00 13.17 9.05
CA CYS A 43 3.74 12.52 8.70
C CYS A 43 3.96 11.14 8.05
N GLY A 44 3.03 10.21 8.28
CA GLY A 44 2.95 8.99 7.51
C GLY A 44 1.82 8.05 7.96
N TRP A 45 1.76 6.87 7.35
CA TRP A 45 0.60 5.98 7.45
C TRP A 45 0.45 5.34 8.83
N HIS A 46 -0.77 5.38 9.36
CA HIS A 46 -1.17 4.68 10.58
C HIS A 46 -1.76 3.30 10.25
N ILE A 47 -0.97 2.24 10.37
CA ILE A 47 -1.36 0.88 9.97
C ILE A 47 -2.58 0.33 10.75
N THR A 48 -2.82 0.74 11.99
CA THR A 48 -4.00 0.22 12.73
C THR A 48 -5.31 0.89 12.33
N GLU A 49 -5.31 2.21 12.23
CA GLU A 49 -6.53 2.99 12.00
C GLU A 49 -6.74 3.34 10.52
N MET A 50 -5.79 2.99 9.64
CA MET A 50 -5.86 3.13 8.18
C MET A 50 -6.04 4.57 7.71
N TYR A 51 -5.23 5.51 8.20
CA TYR A 51 -5.20 6.92 7.75
C TYR A 51 -3.79 7.52 7.92
N TYR A 52 -3.49 8.66 7.29
CA TYR A 52 -2.23 9.40 7.48
C TYR A 52 -2.26 10.24 8.75
N ALA A 53 -1.19 10.17 9.54
CA ALA A 53 -1.10 10.84 10.83
C ALA A 53 0.35 11.27 11.12
N CYS A 54 0.52 12.20 12.04
CA CYS A 54 1.84 12.48 12.61
C CYS A 54 2.33 11.30 13.48
N GLU A 55 3.65 11.21 13.69
CA GLU A 55 4.25 10.21 14.59
C GLU A 55 3.60 10.20 15.98
N ALA A 56 3.33 11.39 16.53
CA ALA A 56 2.72 11.55 17.86
C ALA A 56 1.31 10.93 17.96
N ALA A 57 0.60 10.81 16.83
CA ALA A 57 -0.71 10.19 16.72
C ALA A 57 -0.65 8.69 16.31
N GLY A 58 0.56 8.13 16.15
CA GLY A 58 0.78 6.73 15.80
C GLY A 58 1.04 6.48 14.29
N GLY A 59 1.14 7.53 13.49
CA GLY A 59 1.63 7.43 12.12
C GLY A 59 3.08 6.97 12.09
N THR A 60 3.47 6.21 11.06
CA THR A 60 4.89 5.87 10.85
C THR A 60 5.50 6.88 9.89
N PRO A 61 6.46 7.74 10.31
CA PRO A 61 7.03 8.79 9.46
C PRO A 61 7.53 8.26 8.11
N GLY A 62 7.14 8.92 7.03
CA GLY A 62 7.52 8.54 5.67
C GLY A 62 6.95 7.20 5.16
N LEU A 63 6.08 6.55 5.93
CA LEU A 63 5.40 5.35 5.47
C LEU A 63 4.21 5.73 4.58
N GLU A 64 4.23 5.23 3.35
CA GLU A 64 3.11 5.31 2.41
C GLU A 64 2.04 4.24 2.74
N ASP A 65 0.79 4.48 2.36
CA ASP A 65 -0.29 3.49 2.49
C ASP A 65 0.05 2.21 1.70
N PRO A 66 0.28 1.06 2.37
CA PRO A 66 0.65 -0.19 1.69
C PRO A 66 -0.46 -0.77 0.83
N LEU A 67 -1.71 -0.31 0.99
CA LEU A 67 -2.86 -0.75 0.21
C LEU A 67 -3.26 0.25 -0.88
N ALA A 68 -2.57 1.40 -0.98
CA ALA A 68 -2.84 2.46 -1.96
C ALA A 68 -4.31 2.90 -1.99
N MET A 69 -4.95 3.00 -0.82
CA MET A 69 -6.27 3.59 -0.62
C MET A 69 -6.23 5.11 -0.62
N ALA A 70 -5.12 5.72 -0.18
CA ALA A 70 -4.89 7.17 -0.21
C ALA A 70 -3.45 7.50 -0.65
N ASP A 71 -3.31 8.55 -1.45
CA ASP A 71 -2.01 9.07 -1.89
C ASP A 71 -1.24 9.66 -0.71
N TYR A 72 0.06 9.36 -0.64
CA TYR A 72 0.93 9.88 0.42
C TYR A 72 1.10 11.39 0.32
N ALA A 73 1.33 11.91 -0.88
CA ALA A 73 1.54 13.33 -1.10
C ALA A 73 0.21 14.05 -1.30
N CYS A 74 0.03 15.17 -0.61
CA CYS A 74 -1.11 16.03 -0.88
C CYS A 74 -1.09 16.60 -2.32
N PRO A 75 -2.27 16.92 -2.89
CA PRO A 75 -2.35 17.55 -4.20
C PRO A 75 -1.54 18.86 -4.24
N ASP A 76 -0.96 19.17 -5.41
CA ASP A 76 -0.14 20.36 -5.64
C ASP A 76 -1.03 21.63 -5.77
N ILE A 77 -1.71 21.94 -4.67
CA ILE A 77 -2.58 23.09 -4.49
C ILE A 77 -2.19 23.81 -3.20
N THR A 78 -2.66 25.05 -3.06
CA THR A 78 -2.50 25.76 -1.78
C THR A 78 -3.49 25.21 -0.78
N LEU A 79 -2.99 24.56 0.26
CA LEU A 79 -3.77 24.04 1.38
C LEU A 79 -3.85 25.11 2.47
N ASN A 80 -5.05 25.47 2.90
CA ASN A 80 -5.25 26.27 4.10
C ASN A 80 -6.32 25.64 4.97
N ALA A 81 -6.05 25.56 6.28
CA ALA A 81 -7.01 25.01 7.22
C ALA A 81 -8.29 25.87 7.23
N GLY A 82 -9.45 25.19 7.17
CA GLY A 82 -10.78 25.79 7.10
C GLY A 82 -11.30 26.03 5.68
N ASP A 83 -10.49 25.80 4.64
CA ASP A 83 -10.97 25.78 3.26
C ASP A 83 -11.80 24.51 2.97
N ASP A 84 -12.42 24.45 1.79
CA ASP A 84 -13.08 23.24 1.30
C ASP A 84 -12.06 22.13 1.05
N CYS A 85 -12.44 20.87 1.29
CA CYS A 85 -11.52 19.74 1.19
C CYS A 85 -10.97 19.49 -0.21
N GLY A 86 -11.69 19.89 -1.27
CA GLY A 86 -11.27 19.64 -2.64
C GLY A 86 -11.07 18.15 -2.92
N GLU A 87 -9.83 17.76 -3.20
CA GLU A 87 -9.42 16.38 -3.52
C GLU A 87 -8.89 15.59 -2.30
N ILE A 88 -8.83 16.23 -1.12
CA ILE A 88 -8.36 15.57 0.11
C ILE A 88 -9.54 14.90 0.81
N ASP A 89 -9.41 13.62 1.09
CA ASP A 89 -10.40 12.82 1.82
C ASP A 89 -10.10 12.77 3.34
N ASN A 90 -10.96 12.07 4.08
CA ASN A 90 -10.80 11.86 5.52
C ASN A 90 -9.61 10.98 5.91
N LEU A 91 -8.95 10.34 4.94
CA LEU A 91 -7.74 9.55 5.16
C LEU A 91 -6.50 10.43 5.27
N GLY A 92 -6.58 11.65 4.73
CA GLY A 92 -5.52 12.64 4.74
C GLY A 92 -4.39 12.38 3.74
N CYS A 93 -3.35 13.18 3.86
CA CYS A 93 -2.12 13.15 3.06
C CYS A 93 -1.03 13.96 3.79
N CYS A 94 0.23 13.73 3.44
CA CYS A 94 1.36 14.49 3.94
C CYS A 94 1.77 15.57 2.93
N ASP A 95 1.95 16.81 3.39
CA ASP A 95 2.48 17.86 2.52
C ASP A 95 4.02 17.80 2.39
N ALA A 96 4.58 18.74 1.63
CA ALA A 96 6.03 18.80 1.38
C ALA A 96 6.86 19.17 2.62
N VAL A 97 6.24 19.74 3.66
CA VAL A 97 6.87 20.07 4.94
C VAL A 97 6.75 18.87 5.91
N GLY A 98 5.79 17.99 5.63
CA GLY A 98 5.51 16.78 6.37
C GLY A 98 4.37 16.93 7.37
N ASP A 99 3.56 17.97 7.24
CA ASP A 99 2.32 18.13 7.99
C ASP A 99 1.22 17.24 7.41
N ASN A 100 0.32 16.78 8.28
CA ASN A 100 -0.79 15.94 7.87
C ASN A 100 -2.01 16.81 7.57
N TRP A 101 -2.54 16.72 6.35
CA TRP A 101 -3.76 17.40 5.93
C TRP A 101 -4.87 16.39 5.72
N TYR A 102 -6.06 16.67 6.26
CA TYR A 102 -7.19 15.74 6.16
C TYR A 102 -8.53 16.48 6.13
N CYS A 103 -9.53 15.85 5.54
CA CYS A 103 -10.88 16.40 5.50
C CYS A 103 -11.70 15.96 6.71
N ILE A 104 -12.29 16.91 7.42
CA ILE A 104 -13.24 16.65 8.51
C ILE A 104 -14.46 17.54 8.38
N ASP A 105 -15.66 16.97 8.44
CA ASP A 105 -16.93 17.72 8.31
C ASP A 105 -17.02 18.64 7.07
N GLY A 106 -16.33 18.27 5.98
CA GLY A 106 -16.30 19.04 4.73
C GLY A 106 -15.35 20.25 4.74
N VAL A 107 -14.52 20.38 5.76
CA VAL A 107 -13.47 21.40 5.83
C VAL A 107 -12.09 20.76 5.98
N LEU A 108 -11.10 21.42 5.38
CA LEU A 108 -9.72 21.01 5.45
C LEU A 108 -9.15 21.29 6.84
N ALA A 109 -8.55 20.30 7.47
CA ALA A 109 -7.83 20.40 8.72
C ALA A 109 -6.36 20.02 8.51
N MET A 110 -5.51 20.50 9.43
CA MET A 110 -4.08 20.28 9.41
C MET A 110 -3.62 19.89 10.82
N ASP A 111 -2.81 18.85 10.91
CA ASP A 111 -2.00 18.53 12.07
C ASP A 111 -0.53 18.84 11.76
N GLU A 112 0.07 19.72 12.56
CA GLU A 112 1.49 20.06 12.46
C GLU A 112 2.32 18.89 12.98
N CYS A 113 3.09 18.26 12.11
CA CYS A 113 3.94 17.15 12.47
C CYS A 113 5.35 17.69 12.72
N SER A 114 5.80 17.67 13.98
CA SER A 114 7.06 18.27 14.43
C SER A 114 7.99 17.26 15.10
#